data_AF-A0A956GVD7-F1
#
_entry.id   AF-A0A956GVD7-F1
#
_cell.length_a   1.000
_cell.length_b   1.000
_cell.length_c   1.000
_cell.angle_alpha   90.00
_cell.angle_beta   90.00
_cell.angle_gamma   90.00
#
_symmetry.space_group_name_H-M   'P 1'
#
loop_
_entity.id
_entity.type
_entity.pdbx_description
1 polymer ?
#
loop_
_entity_poly.entity_id
_entity_poly.type
_entity_poly.pdbx_seq_one_letter_code
_entity_poly.pdbx_strand_id
1 'polypeptide(L)'
;MGGPSPMGSPSPMGGPSPMGGPSPMGGPSPMGGPSPMGPSPMGGPSPMGGPSPMGGPSPMGGMGGPPSPMPAPQRGGPGGTAVVSAPTPPYLASQTAARMGRPVEPFNGGLQTVLILFGVLLTAAFCTPLATKPSMSFFWDQLGDLEGKLKVVPMMVAAAGVLGLVFGLIPLAATARGWAAAVLGVVPILYVSLVVPKDFAWQEPVGAVGTILVGAGLLLRSAYRDASLGRLLATIGAVCVLVTLLVPEHDKIPLVAIFDQIANAREVSQQIAIASTLLRVLVAALALLVWLPSGTAGAGGLAWLWCFVPTIIHFTALIAKGHIGDVVKARPSTALFGKLDHLGVLPVGVIASGFVAYAAFGLATALGKNLER
;
A
#
# COMPACT_ATOMS: atom_id res chain seq x y z
N MET A 1 -66.77 43.30 -13.68
CA MET A 1 -66.10 44.04 -12.59
C MET A 1 -66.12 43.17 -11.36
N GLY A 2 -64.98 42.99 -10.69
CA GLY A 2 -64.84 42.16 -9.49
C GLY A 2 -63.68 41.17 -9.58
N GLY A 3 -62.45 41.67 -9.70
CA GLY A 3 -61.25 40.86 -9.42
C GLY A 3 -60.90 40.99 -7.94
N PRO A 4 -60.56 39.90 -7.23
CA PRO A 4 -60.22 39.98 -5.81
C PRO A 4 -58.88 40.69 -5.58
N SER A 5 -58.86 41.53 -4.54
CA SER A 5 -57.72 42.34 -4.08
C SER A 5 -56.48 41.49 -3.74
N PRO A 6 -55.26 42.02 -3.92
CA PRO A 6 -54.05 41.33 -3.51
C PRO A 6 -53.92 41.33 -1.98
N MET A 7 -53.78 40.14 -1.38
CA MET A 7 -53.48 39.97 0.04
C MET A 7 -52.04 40.43 0.33
N GLY A 8 -51.89 41.23 1.38
CA GLY A 8 -50.61 41.77 1.83
C GLY A 8 -49.60 40.70 2.25
N SER A 9 -48.32 40.98 2.02
CA SER A 9 -47.19 40.16 2.44
C SER A 9 -47.09 40.05 3.97
N PRO A 10 -46.79 38.87 4.53
CA PRO A 10 -46.52 38.73 5.97
C PRO A 10 -45.28 39.53 6.40
N SER A 11 -45.31 40.09 7.61
CA SER A 11 -44.16 40.76 8.23
C SER A 11 -43.04 39.76 8.56
N PRO A 12 -41.75 40.14 8.45
CA PRO A 12 -40.66 39.22 8.76
C PRO A 12 -40.58 38.96 10.27
N MET A 13 -40.57 37.69 10.67
CA MET A 13 -40.29 37.26 12.03
C MET A 13 -38.84 37.60 12.40
N GLY A 14 -38.64 38.23 13.57
CA GLY A 14 -37.33 38.57 14.10
C GLY A 14 -36.46 37.32 14.29
N GLY A 15 -35.21 37.41 13.82
CA GLY A 15 -34.23 36.34 13.95
C GLY A 15 -33.83 36.07 15.41
N PRO A 16 -33.38 34.85 15.73
CA PRO A 16 -32.94 34.52 17.09
C PRO A 16 -31.68 35.31 17.48
N SER A 17 -31.60 35.69 18.76
CA SER A 17 -30.43 36.37 19.34
C SER A 17 -29.21 35.44 19.37
N PRO A 18 -27.99 35.95 19.13
CA PRO A 18 -26.79 35.12 19.13
C PRO A 18 -26.48 34.63 20.56
N MET A 19 -26.27 33.31 20.70
CA MET A 19 -25.75 32.71 21.94
C MET A 19 -24.30 33.19 22.16
N GLY A 20 -24.03 33.69 23.37
CA GLY A 20 -22.69 34.08 23.79
C GLY A 20 -21.70 32.92 23.69
N GLY A 21 -20.55 33.19 23.07
CA GLY A 21 -19.49 32.20 22.92
C GLY A 21 -18.90 31.76 24.27
N PRO A 22 -18.32 30.55 24.34
CA PRO A 22 -17.68 30.06 25.56
C PRO A 22 -16.47 30.93 25.94
N SER A 23 -16.29 31.14 27.25
CA SER A 23 -15.14 31.87 27.79
C SER A 23 -13.83 31.10 27.53
N PRO A 24 -12.69 31.79 27.27
CA PRO A 24 -11.42 31.11 27.05
C PRO A 24 -10.97 30.38 28.32
N MET A 25 -10.64 29.10 28.21
CA MET A 25 -9.92 28.39 29.27
C MET A 25 -8.50 28.97 29.36
N GLY A 26 -8.10 29.36 30.58
CA GLY A 26 -6.76 29.84 30.87
C GLY A 26 -5.70 28.83 30.43
N GLY A 27 -4.69 29.29 29.70
CA GLY A 27 -3.58 28.47 29.27
C GLY A 27 -2.77 27.92 30.44
N PRO A 28 -2.06 26.80 30.26
CA PRO A 28 -1.21 26.22 31.30
C PRO A 28 -0.06 27.17 31.66
N SER A 29 0.25 27.27 32.95
CA SER A 29 1.41 28.02 33.46
C SER A 29 2.72 27.49 32.86
N PRO A 30 3.70 28.36 32.54
CA PRO A 30 4.99 27.89 32.03
C PRO A 30 5.72 27.08 33.10
N MET A 31 6.13 25.85 32.77
CA MET A 31 7.10 25.12 33.58
C MET A 31 8.43 25.88 33.55
N GLY A 32 9.01 26.13 34.73
CA GLY A 32 10.31 26.77 34.89
C GLY A 32 11.38 26.05 34.07
N GLY A 33 12.15 26.83 33.30
CA GLY A 33 13.24 26.32 32.50
C GLY A 33 14.34 25.67 33.36
N PRO A 34 15.11 24.72 32.82
CA PRO A 34 16.21 24.10 33.53
C PRO A 34 17.35 25.12 33.79
N SER A 35 17.93 25.06 34.99
CA SER A 35 19.11 25.84 35.37
C SER A 35 20.31 25.51 34.45
N PRO A 36 21.10 26.52 34.01
CA PRO A 36 22.28 26.25 33.21
C PRO A 36 23.39 25.65 34.08
N MET A 37 23.63 24.33 33.96
CA MET A 37 24.89 23.72 34.37
C MET A 37 25.89 23.90 33.23
N GLY A 38 26.84 24.82 33.41
CA GLY A 38 27.98 24.95 32.51
C GLY A 38 28.92 23.74 32.65
N PRO A 39 29.54 23.25 31.57
CA PRO A 39 30.58 22.23 31.68
C PRO A 39 31.90 22.85 32.16
N SER A 40 32.50 22.25 33.18
CA SER A 40 33.92 22.45 33.51
C SER A 40 34.79 21.95 32.36
N PRO A 41 35.91 22.63 31.98
CA PRO A 41 36.79 22.13 30.93
C PRO A 41 37.56 20.92 31.46
N MET A 42 37.23 19.72 30.97
CA MET A 42 38.14 18.57 31.11
C MET A 42 39.32 18.76 30.16
N GLY A 43 40.53 18.66 30.72
CA GLY A 43 41.78 18.75 30.00
C GLY A 43 41.84 17.80 28.80
N GLY A 44 42.37 18.30 27.68
CA GLY A 44 42.53 17.52 26.46
C GLY A 44 43.43 16.29 26.66
N PRO A 45 43.22 15.22 25.88
CA PRO A 45 44.06 14.03 25.95
C PRO A 45 45.47 14.30 25.40
N SER A 46 46.48 13.79 26.10
CA SER A 46 47.87 13.76 25.64
C SER A 46 48.01 12.91 24.36
N PRO A 47 48.89 13.26 23.40
CA PRO A 47 49.09 12.44 22.21
C PRO A 47 49.74 11.10 22.58
N MET A 48 49.09 9.97 22.26
CA MET A 48 49.74 8.67 22.27
C MET A 48 50.72 8.58 21.09
N GLY A 49 51.96 8.21 21.39
CA GLY A 49 53.00 7.97 20.39
C GLY A 49 52.59 6.92 19.36
N GLY A 50 52.92 7.19 18.10
CA GLY A 50 52.64 6.29 16.98
C GLY A 50 53.42 4.97 17.08
N PRO A 51 52.90 3.88 16.49
CA PRO A 51 53.59 2.59 16.48
C PRO A 51 54.79 2.58 15.50
N SER A 52 55.88 1.94 15.92
CA SER A 52 57.06 1.65 15.08
C SER A 52 56.71 0.64 13.97
N PRO A 53 57.34 0.72 12.77
CA PRO A 53 57.08 -0.22 11.68
C PRO A 53 57.76 -1.57 11.96
N MET A 54 56.98 -2.66 11.97
CA MET A 54 57.52 -4.03 11.86
C MET A 54 57.76 -4.38 10.39
N GLY A 55 58.97 -4.86 10.11
CA GLY A 55 59.42 -5.26 8.78
C GLY A 55 58.64 -6.44 8.20
N GLY A 56 58.42 -6.40 6.88
CA GLY A 56 57.78 -7.48 6.13
C GLY A 56 58.72 -8.67 5.88
N PRO A 57 58.19 -9.90 5.75
CA PRO A 57 58.94 -11.04 5.22
C PRO A 57 58.93 -11.06 3.68
N SER A 58 60.08 -11.40 3.10
CA SER A 58 60.36 -11.60 1.67
C SER A 58 59.63 -12.80 1.04
N PRO A 59 59.46 -12.85 -0.30
CA PRO A 59 58.69 -13.87 -0.99
C PRO A 59 59.53 -15.14 -1.29
N MET A 60 58.96 -16.32 -1.07
CA MET A 60 59.49 -17.59 -1.56
C MET A 60 58.49 -18.19 -2.54
N GLY A 61 58.92 -18.42 -3.78
CA GLY A 61 58.08 -18.78 -4.91
C GLY A 61 57.90 -20.27 -5.16
N GLY A 62 57.06 -20.56 -6.16
CA GLY A 62 57.29 -21.63 -7.14
C GLY A 62 56.47 -22.91 -7.00
N MET A 63 55.67 -23.18 -8.05
CA MET A 63 55.26 -24.50 -8.59
C MET A 63 54.20 -25.27 -7.77
N GLY A 64 53.17 -25.93 -8.31
CA GLY A 64 52.77 -26.30 -9.68
C GLY A 64 51.36 -26.93 -9.60
N GLY A 65 50.72 -27.14 -10.76
CA GLY A 65 49.27 -27.40 -10.93
C GLY A 65 48.67 -28.71 -10.37
N PRO A 66 47.37 -28.97 -10.67
CA PRO A 66 46.57 -29.99 -9.99
C PRO A 66 46.70 -31.37 -10.64
N PRO A 67 46.60 -32.50 -9.89
CA PRO A 67 46.41 -33.80 -10.51
C PRO A 67 44.93 -34.19 -10.59
N SER A 68 44.54 -34.60 -11.79
CA SER A 68 43.30 -35.32 -12.16
C SER A 68 43.27 -36.76 -11.58
N PRO A 69 42.11 -37.45 -11.61
CA PRO A 69 41.81 -38.58 -10.72
C PRO A 69 42.28 -39.94 -11.27
N MET A 70 42.60 -40.88 -10.38
CA MET A 70 42.82 -42.29 -10.72
C MET A 70 42.00 -43.26 -9.84
N PRO A 71 41.72 -44.48 -10.33
CA PRO A 71 40.51 -45.24 -10.01
C PRO A 71 40.67 -46.27 -8.88
N ALA A 72 39.53 -46.73 -8.38
CA ALA A 72 39.36 -47.66 -7.26
C ALA A 72 39.87 -49.10 -7.51
N PRO A 73 40.28 -49.81 -6.44
CA PRO A 73 40.16 -51.27 -6.36
C PRO A 73 39.10 -51.74 -5.34
N GLN A 74 38.65 -52.95 -5.62
CA GLN A 74 37.45 -53.66 -5.18
C GLN A 74 37.37 -54.13 -3.70
N ARG A 75 36.13 -54.04 -3.17
CA ARG A 75 35.29 -55.13 -2.61
C ARG A 75 35.68 -55.75 -1.24
N GLY A 76 34.80 -55.56 -0.25
CA GLY A 76 34.61 -56.52 0.85
C GLY A 76 33.81 -56.04 2.08
N GLY A 77 32.53 -56.42 2.19
CA GLY A 77 31.85 -56.71 3.47
C GLY A 77 31.19 -55.56 4.26
N PRO A 78 30.21 -55.86 5.13
CA PRO A 78 29.02 -55.05 5.35
C PRO A 78 29.06 -54.20 6.63
N GLY A 79 28.61 -52.94 6.54
CA GLY A 79 28.41 -52.09 7.70
C GLY A 79 28.14 -50.65 7.28
N GLY A 80 26.87 -50.25 7.29
CA GLY A 80 26.50 -48.87 7.05
C GLY A 80 27.11 -47.96 8.11
N THR A 81 28.15 -47.22 7.74
CA THR A 81 28.64 -46.10 8.54
C THR A 81 27.95 -44.85 8.01
N ALA A 82 27.07 -44.29 8.85
CA ALA A 82 26.52 -42.97 8.64
C ALA A 82 27.68 -42.00 8.41
N VAL A 83 27.63 -41.23 7.32
CA VAL A 83 28.53 -40.11 7.09
C VAL A 83 28.24 -39.09 8.19
N VAL A 84 29.05 -39.14 9.27
CA VAL A 84 29.03 -38.11 10.30
C VAL A 84 29.50 -36.83 9.62
N SER A 85 28.55 -35.95 9.34
CA SER A 85 28.84 -34.61 8.85
C SER A 85 29.78 -33.93 9.86
N ALA A 86 30.93 -33.45 9.39
CA ALA A 86 31.89 -32.77 10.24
C ALA A 86 31.20 -31.65 11.03
N PRO A 87 31.48 -31.48 12.33
CA PRO A 87 30.91 -30.39 13.13
C PRO A 87 31.21 -29.06 12.43
N THR A 88 30.18 -28.28 12.15
CA THR A 88 30.38 -26.94 11.60
C THR A 88 31.23 -26.14 12.59
N PRO A 89 32.27 -25.43 12.13
CA PRO A 89 33.13 -24.65 13.00
C PRO A 89 32.32 -23.66 13.86
N PRO A 90 32.64 -23.48 15.15
CA PRO A 90 31.85 -22.68 16.09
C PRO A 90 31.58 -21.24 15.61
N TYR A 91 32.48 -20.68 14.80
CA TYR A 91 32.33 -19.34 14.25
C TYR A 91 31.24 -19.25 13.15
N LEU A 92 31.00 -20.29 12.36
CA LEU A 92 29.92 -20.31 11.35
C LEU A 92 28.55 -20.53 12.01
N ALA A 93 28.49 -21.34 13.06
CA ALA A 93 27.30 -21.47 13.90
C ALA A 93 26.96 -20.12 14.58
N SER A 94 27.97 -19.38 15.06
CA SER A 94 27.78 -18.06 15.66
C SER A 94 27.36 -16.98 14.66
N GLN A 95 27.86 -16.99 13.42
CA GLN A 95 27.42 -16.05 12.38
C GLN A 95 26.02 -16.36 11.89
N THR A 96 25.67 -17.65 11.81
CA THR A 96 24.30 -18.08 11.48
C THR A 96 23.34 -17.73 12.61
N ALA A 97 23.70 -17.97 13.87
CA ALA A 97 22.94 -17.58 15.05
C ALA A 97 22.82 -16.04 15.20
N ALA A 98 23.88 -15.28 14.90
CA ALA A 98 23.87 -13.83 14.91
C ALA A 98 23.02 -13.22 13.77
N ARG A 99 22.90 -13.90 12.62
CA ARG A 99 21.94 -13.54 11.57
C ARG A 99 20.50 -13.93 11.93
N MET A 100 20.32 -15.04 12.63
CA MET A 100 19.02 -15.53 13.11
C MET A 100 18.44 -14.71 14.28
N GLY A 101 19.30 -13.99 15.02
CA GLY A 101 18.91 -13.14 16.16
C GLY A 101 18.84 -11.64 15.87
N ARG A 102 19.14 -11.19 14.64
CA ARG A 102 18.96 -9.78 14.28
C ARG A 102 17.45 -9.51 14.12
N PRO A 103 16.88 -8.47 14.73
CA PRO A 103 15.52 -8.05 14.42
C PRO A 103 15.43 -7.74 12.91
N VAL A 104 14.82 -8.66 12.15
CA VAL A 104 14.55 -8.46 10.74
C VAL A 104 13.18 -7.82 10.66
N GLU A 105 13.13 -6.53 10.32
CA GLU A 105 11.87 -5.86 10.03
C GLU A 105 11.20 -6.59 8.85
N PRO A 106 10.04 -7.25 9.06
CA PRO A 106 9.49 -8.23 8.13
C PRO A 106 9.08 -7.63 6.78
N PHE A 107 8.91 -6.31 6.72
CA PHE A 107 8.41 -5.60 5.55
C PHE A 107 9.45 -4.70 4.87
N ASN A 108 10.65 -4.51 5.42
CA ASN A 108 11.57 -3.48 4.90
C ASN A 108 12.01 -3.76 3.45
N GLY A 109 12.41 -5.00 3.14
CA GLY A 109 12.74 -5.41 1.77
C GLY A 109 11.51 -5.45 0.84
N GLY A 110 10.35 -5.86 1.36
CA GLY A 110 9.10 -5.89 0.62
C GLY A 110 8.61 -4.48 0.25
N LEU A 111 8.64 -3.55 1.19
CA LEU A 111 8.23 -2.15 1.02
C LEU A 111 9.12 -1.44 0.00
N GLN A 112 10.45 -1.64 0.06
CA GLN A 112 11.36 -1.07 -0.93
C GLN A 112 11.02 -1.56 -2.34
N THR A 113 10.79 -2.87 -2.48
CA THR A 113 10.41 -3.47 -3.77
C THR A 113 9.08 -2.92 -4.27
N VAL A 114 8.08 -2.79 -3.39
CA VAL A 114 6.76 -2.23 -3.71
C VAL A 114 6.89 -0.79 -4.19
N LEU A 115 7.65 0.06 -3.47
CA LEU A 115 7.90 1.45 -3.84
C LEU A 115 8.57 1.59 -5.21
N ILE A 116 9.55 0.74 -5.50
CA ILE A 116 10.23 0.77 -6.80
C ILE A 116 9.29 0.27 -7.90
N LEU A 117 8.68 -0.91 -7.72
CA LEU A 117 7.84 -1.55 -8.73
C LEU A 117 6.64 -0.67 -9.09
N PHE A 118 5.84 -0.27 -8.10
CA PHE A 118 4.69 0.59 -8.34
C PHE A 118 5.11 2.03 -8.65
N GLY A 119 6.28 2.49 -8.21
CA GLY A 119 6.83 3.78 -8.61
C GLY A 119 7.09 3.85 -10.11
N VAL A 120 7.72 2.81 -10.67
CA VAL A 120 7.91 2.66 -12.12
C VAL A 120 6.54 2.58 -12.81
N LEU A 121 5.63 1.74 -12.32
CA LEU A 121 4.32 1.54 -12.96
C LEU A 121 3.47 2.82 -12.97
N LEU A 122 3.40 3.56 -11.87
CA LEU A 122 2.65 4.81 -11.75
C LEU A 122 3.27 5.91 -12.64
N THR A 123 4.60 5.98 -12.69
CA THR A 123 5.30 6.93 -13.57
C THR A 123 5.06 6.58 -15.04
N ALA A 124 5.22 5.30 -15.40
CA ALA A 124 4.94 4.81 -16.74
C ALA A 124 3.48 5.06 -17.14
N ALA A 125 2.54 4.84 -16.21
CA ALA A 125 1.15 5.17 -16.40
C ALA A 125 0.97 6.65 -16.71
N PHE A 126 1.52 7.55 -15.88
CA PHE A 126 1.42 9.00 -16.11
C PHE A 126 2.02 9.45 -17.46
N CYS A 127 3.11 8.81 -17.90
CA CYS A 127 3.75 9.10 -19.19
C CYS A 127 3.07 8.40 -20.39
N THR A 128 2.12 7.49 -20.15
CA THR A 128 1.43 6.77 -21.23
C THR A 128 0.44 7.70 -21.94
N PRO A 129 0.44 7.76 -23.29
CA PRO A 129 -0.48 8.60 -24.04
C PRO A 129 -1.94 8.22 -23.81
N LEU A 130 -2.79 9.23 -23.67
CA LEU A 130 -4.23 9.10 -23.51
C LEU A 130 -4.92 8.65 -24.80
N ALA A 131 -4.52 9.24 -25.92
CA ALA A 131 -4.96 8.87 -27.25
C ALA A 131 -3.77 8.95 -28.22
N THR A 132 -3.76 8.04 -29.20
CA THR A 132 -2.74 7.99 -30.26
C THR A 132 -3.29 8.50 -31.60
N LYS A 133 -4.61 8.67 -31.72
CA LYS A 133 -5.31 9.17 -32.91
C LYS A 133 -6.41 10.16 -32.50
N PRO A 134 -6.62 11.29 -33.22
CA PRO A 134 -5.89 11.75 -34.40
C PRO A 134 -4.55 12.45 -34.09
N SER A 135 -4.35 12.96 -32.88
CA SER A 135 -3.08 13.49 -32.37
C SER A 135 -2.72 12.79 -31.06
N MET A 136 -1.42 12.59 -30.83
CA MET A 136 -0.91 12.03 -29.58
C MET A 136 -1.16 13.05 -28.46
N SER A 137 -1.96 12.68 -27.47
CA SER A 137 -2.27 13.53 -26.31
C SER A 137 -1.89 12.82 -25.01
N PHE A 138 -1.41 13.60 -24.06
CA PHE A 138 -0.93 13.15 -22.77
C PHE A 138 -1.73 13.78 -21.63
N PHE A 139 -1.47 13.32 -20.40
CA PHE A 139 -2.14 13.85 -19.22
C PHE A 139 -1.93 15.34 -19.00
N TRP A 140 -0.72 15.85 -19.27
CA TRP A 140 -0.41 17.26 -19.10
C TRP A 140 -1.11 18.16 -20.12
N ASP A 141 -1.48 17.63 -21.30
CA ASP A 141 -2.24 18.37 -22.29
C ASP A 141 -3.68 18.65 -21.81
N GLN A 142 -4.24 17.75 -20.99
CA GLN A 142 -5.61 17.88 -20.45
C GLN A 142 -5.68 18.64 -19.12
N LEU A 143 -4.55 18.92 -18.46
CA LEU A 143 -4.54 19.62 -17.16
C LEU A 143 -5.12 21.03 -17.26
N GLY A 144 -5.10 21.66 -18.44
CA GLY A 144 -5.75 22.95 -18.69
C GLY A 144 -7.27 22.89 -18.55
N ASP A 145 -7.87 21.83 -19.10
CA ASP A 145 -9.31 21.75 -19.37
C ASP A 145 -10.12 21.03 -18.29
N LEU A 146 -9.47 20.24 -17.44
CA LEU A 146 -10.15 19.51 -16.36
C LEU A 146 -10.74 20.46 -15.30
N GLU A 147 -11.81 20.04 -14.64
CA GLU A 147 -12.30 20.75 -13.45
C GLU A 147 -11.23 20.73 -12.33
N GLY A 148 -11.11 21.80 -11.54
CA GLY A 148 -10.03 21.96 -10.56
C GLY A 148 -9.81 20.76 -9.62
N LYS A 149 -10.89 20.12 -9.15
CA LYS A 149 -10.80 18.93 -8.30
C LYS A 149 -10.28 17.68 -9.03
N LEU A 150 -10.55 17.56 -10.33
CA LEU A 150 -10.11 16.43 -11.16
C LEU A 150 -8.66 16.58 -11.62
N LYS A 151 -8.14 17.81 -11.73
CA LYS A 151 -6.72 18.09 -12.04
C LYS A 151 -5.76 17.46 -11.03
N VAL A 152 -6.19 17.31 -9.78
CA VAL A 152 -5.35 16.78 -8.69
C VAL A 152 -5.08 15.28 -8.86
N VAL A 153 -6.01 14.52 -9.46
CA VAL A 153 -5.85 13.07 -9.62
C VAL A 153 -4.61 12.69 -10.44
N PRO A 154 -4.40 13.19 -11.68
CA PRO A 154 -3.19 12.88 -12.45
C PRO A 154 -1.92 13.44 -11.78
N MET A 155 -2.01 14.56 -11.07
CA MET A 155 -0.87 15.10 -10.31
C MET A 155 -0.45 14.16 -9.17
N MET A 156 -1.42 13.59 -8.44
CA MET A 156 -1.14 12.60 -7.39
C MET A 156 -0.54 11.31 -7.96
N VAL A 157 -0.97 10.86 -9.14
CA VAL A 157 -0.35 9.71 -9.83
C VAL A 157 1.11 10.01 -10.15
N ALA A 158 1.39 11.16 -10.76
CA ALA A 158 2.76 11.58 -11.06
C ALA A 158 3.61 11.69 -9.79
N ALA A 159 3.10 12.37 -8.76
CA ALA A 159 3.78 12.56 -7.48
C ALA A 159 4.06 11.22 -6.79
N ALA A 160 3.07 10.32 -6.71
CA ALA A 160 3.25 9.00 -6.11
C ALA A 160 4.20 8.09 -6.90
N GLY A 161 4.22 8.21 -8.23
CA GLY A 161 5.20 7.52 -9.07
C GLY A 161 6.64 7.98 -8.78
N VAL A 162 6.89 9.27 -8.90
CA VAL A 162 8.24 9.85 -8.72
C VAL A 162 8.70 9.73 -7.26
N LEU A 163 7.88 10.13 -6.30
CA LEU A 163 8.25 10.05 -4.88
C LEU A 163 8.37 8.59 -4.42
N GLY A 164 7.56 7.69 -4.96
CA GLY A 164 7.69 6.25 -4.73
C GLY A 164 9.08 5.73 -5.11
N LEU A 165 9.55 6.07 -6.32
CA LEU A 165 10.90 5.74 -6.79
C LEU A 165 11.97 6.35 -5.88
N VAL A 166 11.86 7.64 -5.57
CA VAL A 166 12.83 8.34 -4.72
C VAL A 166 12.94 7.68 -3.34
N PHE A 167 11.82 7.40 -2.67
CA PHE A 167 11.83 6.77 -1.34
C PHE A 167 12.22 5.29 -1.36
N GLY A 168 12.01 4.61 -2.49
CA GLY A 168 12.47 3.24 -2.71
C GLY A 168 13.98 3.14 -2.97
N LEU A 169 14.58 4.12 -3.63
CA LEU A 169 16.00 4.10 -4.00
C LEU A 169 16.90 4.71 -2.91
N ILE A 170 16.41 5.70 -2.16
CA ILE A 170 17.20 6.35 -1.11
C ILE A 170 17.26 5.47 0.16
N PRO A 171 18.42 5.39 0.82
CA PRO A 171 18.55 4.74 2.12
C PRO A 171 17.81 5.58 3.19
N LEU A 172 16.58 5.17 3.50
CA LEU A 172 15.75 5.73 4.57
C LEU A 172 15.60 4.71 5.70
N ALA A 173 15.43 5.21 6.92
CA ALA A 173 14.96 4.38 8.03
C ALA A 173 13.58 3.78 7.68
N ALA A 174 13.33 2.53 8.04
CA ALA A 174 12.14 1.81 7.58
C ALA A 174 10.83 2.44 8.05
N THR A 175 10.78 3.01 9.25
CA THR A 175 9.60 3.76 9.71
C THR A 175 9.35 5.03 8.90
N ALA A 176 10.41 5.78 8.58
CA ALA A 176 10.29 6.97 7.74
C ALA A 176 9.78 6.59 6.34
N ARG A 177 10.35 5.53 5.76
CA ARG A 177 9.89 4.97 4.48
C ARG A 177 8.45 4.45 4.56
N GLY A 178 8.08 3.78 5.65
CA GLY A 178 6.73 3.26 5.90
C GLY A 178 5.69 4.37 5.94
N TRP A 179 5.93 5.44 6.72
CA TRP A 179 5.05 6.59 6.77
C TRP A 179 4.97 7.34 5.43
N ALA A 180 6.12 7.54 4.76
CA ALA A 180 6.13 8.16 3.44
C ALA A 180 5.28 7.36 2.43
N ALA A 181 5.46 6.04 2.37
CA ALA A 181 4.65 5.17 1.54
C ALA A 181 3.16 5.19 1.93
N ALA A 182 2.85 5.18 3.24
CA ALA A 182 1.48 5.26 3.72
C ALA A 182 0.80 6.54 3.23
N VAL A 183 1.47 7.70 3.30
CA VAL A 183 0.96 8.97 2.78
C VAL A 183 0.72 8.90 1.27
N LEU A 184 1.68 8.36 0.51
CA LEU A 184 1.55 8.22 -0.95
C LEU A 184 0.41 7.29 -1.38
N GLY A 185 -0.01 6.35 -0.53
CA GLY A 185 -1.14 5.47 -0.80
C GLY A 185 -2.48 5.98 -0.27
N VAL A 186 -2.51 6.40 1.00
CA VAL A 186 -3.73 6.82 1.72
C VAL A 186 -4.31 8.11 1.16
N VAL A 187 -3.47 9.11 0.88
CA VAL A 187 -3.94 10.43 0.43
C VAL A 187 -4.70 10.32 -0.89
N PRO A 188 -4.19 9.66 -1.95
CA PRO A 188 -4.94 9.51 -3.20
C PRO A 188 -6.25 8.73 -3.02
N ILE A 189 -6.24 7.67 -2.20
CA ILE A 189 -7.45 6.86 -1.93
C ILE A 189 -8.52 7.74 -1.27
N LEU A 190 -8.17 8.47 -0.20
CA LEU A 190 -9.11 9.32 0.51
C LEU A 190 -9.56 10.53 -0.33
N TYR A 191 -8.66 11.11 -1.12
CA TYR A 191 -9.00 12.24 -1.99
C TYR A 191 -10.07 11.84 -3.01
N VAL A 192 -9.91 10.68 -3.67
CA VAL A 192 -10.91 10.20 -4.63
C VAL A 192 -12.24 9.90 -3.96
N SER A 193 -12.25 9.44 -2.71
CA SER A 193 -13.51 9.11 -2.03
C SER A 193 -14.18 10.29 -1.32
N LEU A 194 -13.45 11.34 -0.95
CA LEU A 194 -13.98 12.48 -0.19
C LEU A 194 -14.16 13.76 -1.01
N VAL A 195 -13.36 13.96 -2.06
CA VAL A 195 -13.27 15.25 -2.76
C VAL A 195 -13.86 15.19 -4.17
N VAL A 196 -13.67 14.06 -4.86
CA VAL A 196 -14.12 13.87 -6.24
C VAL A 196 -15.64 13.71 -6.39
N PRO A 197 -16.36 12.98 -5.50
CA PRO A 197 -17.80 12.83 -5.62
C PRO A 197 -18.49 14.20 -5.54
N LYS A 198 -19.52 14.39 -6.38
CA LYS A 198 -20.31 15.63 -6.36
C LYS A 198 -21.17 15.71 -5.11
N ASP A 199 -21.76 14.59 -4.75
CA ASP A 199 -22.61 14.42 -3.57
C ASP A 199 -21.91 13.51 -2.56
N PHE A 200 -22.12 13.80 -1.27
CA PHE A 200 -21.55 12.99 -0.20
C PHE A 200 -22.31 11.67 -0.06
N ALA A 201 -21.66 10.58 -0.45
CA ALA A 201 -22.08 9.21 -0.16
C ALA A 201 -21.15 8.63 0.90
N TRP A 202 -21.68 8.19 2.03
CA TRP A 202 -20.86 7.70 3.17
C TRP A 202 -20.10 6.41 2.84
N GLN A 203 -20.55 5.68 1.83
CA GLN A 203 -19.96 4.43 1.36
C GLN A 203 -18.58 4.66 0.75
N GLU A 204 -18.36 5.81 0.12
CA GLU A 204 -17.07 6.15 -0.47
C GLU A 204 -15.98 6.24 0.60
N PRO A 205 -16.08 7.10 1.63
CA PRO A 205 -15.06 7.18 2.67
C PRO A 205 -14.99 5.90 3.52
N VAL A 206 -16.11 5.26 3.83
CA VAL A 206 -16.08 4.00 4.61
C VAL A 206 -15.42 2.88 3.78
N GLY A 207 -15.71 2.79 2.49
CA GLY A 207 -15.09 1.85 1.57
C GLY A 207 -13.59 2.13 1.35
N ALA A 208 -13.18 3.40 1.35
CA ALA A 208 -11.77 3.80 1.32
C ALA A 208 -11.03 3.38 2.58
N VAL A 209 -11.58 3.67 3.76
CA VAL A 209 -11.03 3.23 5.05
C VAL A 209 -10.92 1.70 5.08
N GLY A 210 -11.97 1.00 4.63
CA GLY A 210 -11.97 -0.45 4.49
C GLY A 210 -10.83 -0.96 3.61
N THR A 211 -10.65 -0.35 2.43
CA THR A 211 -9.56 -0.68 1.49
C THR A 211 -8.18 -0.57 2.13
N ILE A 212 -7.95 0.51 2.87
CA ILE A 212 -6.67 0.80 3.53
C ILE A 212 -6.42 -0.24 4.65
N LEU A 213 -7.42 -0.47 5.50
CA LEU A 213 -7.27 -1.28 6.71
C LEU A 213 -7.16 -2.78 6.44
N VAL A 214 -7.88 -3.32 5.44
CA VAL A 214 -7.78 -4.75 5.10
C VAL A 214 -6.35 -5.11 4.68
N GLY A 215 -5.75 -4.34 3.77
CA GLY A 215 -4.39 -4.59 3.30
C GLY A 215 -3.36 -4.53 4.42
N ALA A 216 -3.39 -3.46 5.22
CA ALA A 216 -2.47 -3.28 6.34
C ALA A 216 -2.67 -4.36 7.43
N GLY A 217 -3.91 -4.68 7.78
CA GLY A 217 -4.25 -5.69 8.79
C GLY A 217 -3.82 -7.10 8.39
N LEU A 218 -4.06 -7.49 7.12
CA LEU A 218 -3.64 -8.80 6.62
C LEU A 218 -2.12 -8.95 6.56
N LEU A 219 -1.39 -7.90 6.15
CA LEU A 219 0.08 -7.89 6.21
C LEU A 219 0.57 -8.02 7.65
N LEU A 220 0.06 -7.19 8.58
CA LEU A 220 0.43 -7.26 9.98
C LEU A 220 0.12 -8.62 10.59
N ARG A 221 -1.02 -9.22 10.27
CA ARG A 221 -1.37 -10.58 10.71
C ARG A 221 -0.37 -11.64 10.23
N SER A 222 0.15 -11.47 9.01
CA SER A 222 1.06 -12.44 8.41
C SER A 222 2.43 -12.46 9.11
N ALA A 223 2.91 -11.30 9.56
CA ALA A 223 4.21 -11.15 10.21
C ALA A 223 4.14 -11.19 11.75
N TYR A 224 3.18 -10.49 12.36
CA TYR A 224 3.00 -10.40 13.82
C TYR A 224 1.80 -11.23 14.26
N ARG A 225 1.99 -12.55 14.35
CA ARG A 225 0.88 -13.51 14.52
C ARG A 225 0.21 -13.46 15.89
N ASP A 226 1.00 -13.12 16.90
CA ASP A 226 0.57 -13.08 18.30
C ASP A 226 -0.02 -11.72 18.66
N ALA A 227 0.27 -10.68 17.87
CA ALA A 227 -0.31 -9.36 18.06
C ALA A 227 -1.78 -9.30 17.61
N SER A 228 -2.62 -8.68 18.43
CA SER A 228 -4.04 -8.46 18.12
C SER A 228 -4.25 -7.37 17.06
N LEU A 229 -3.31 -6.43 16.89
CA LEU A 229 -3.45 -5.27 16.01
C LEU A 229 -3.79 -5.67 14.56
N GLY A 230 -3.07 -6.63 13.99
CA GLY A 230 -3.36 -7.11 12.63
C GLY A 230 -4.77 -7.69 12.49
N ARG A 231 -5.26 -8.38 13.52
CA ARG A 231 -6.63 -8.95 13.56
C ARG A 231 -7.68 -7.84 13.63
N LEU A 232 -7.46 -6.86 14.50
CA LEU A 232 -8.37 -5.73 14.66
C LEU A 232 -8.48 -4.91 13.37
N LEU A 233 -7.34 -4.53 12.77
CA LEU A 233 -7.35 -3.73 11.53
C LEU A 233 -7.98 -4.49 10.37
N ALA A 234 -7.67 -5.78 10.19
CA ALA A 234 -8.29 -6.60 9.15
C ALA A 234 -9.80 -6.74 9.36
N THR A 235 -10.25 -6.91 10.61
CA THR A 235 -11.68 -7.04 10.95
C THR A 235 -12.42 -5.74 10.71
N ILE A 236 -11.92 -4.61 11.24
CA ILE A 236 -12.52 -3.29 11.02
C ILE A 236 -12.57 -2.97 9.53
N GLY A 237 -11.47 -3.21 8.81
CA GLY A 237 -11.41 -2.98 7.38
C GLY A 237 -12.42 -3.83 6.60
N ALA A 238 -12.51 -5.12 6.91
CA ALA A 238 -13.46 -6.03 6.26
C ALA A 238 -14.90 -5.61 6.53
N VAL A 239 -15.23 -5.25 7.77
CA VAL A 239 -16.56 -4.74 8.14
C VAL A 239 -16.87 -3.46 7.39
N CYS A 240 -15.95 -2.50 7.33
CA CYS A 240 -16.13 -1.28 6.54
C CYS A 240 -16.45 -1.61 5.08
N VAL A 241 -15.72 -2.52 4.43
CA VAL A 241 -16.03 -2.91 3.05
C VAL A 241 -17.40 -3.58 2.93
N LEU A 242 -17.71 -4.56 3.78
CA LEU A 242 -18.96 -5.31 3.70
C LEU A 242 -20.19 -4.43 3.98
N VAL A 243 -20.10 -3.53 4.96
CA VAL A 243 -21.18 -2.61 5.33
C VAL A 243 -21.58 -1.71 4.15
N THR A 244 -20.61 -1.24 3.34
CA THR A 244 -20.92 -0.42 2.15
C THR A 244 -21.77 -1.14 1.09
N LEU A 245 -21.84 -2.47 1.13
CA LEU A 245 -22.58 -3.28 0.16
C LEU A 245 -23.86 -3.89 0.73
N LEU A 246 -23.92 -4.05 2.05
CA LEU A 246 -25.04 -4.66 2.75
C LEU A 246 -26.06 -3.63 3.24
N VAL A 247 -25.64 -2.39 3.51
CA VAL A 247 -26.55 -1.33 3.95
C VAL A 247 -27.31 -0.76 2.73
N PRO A 248 -28.65 -0.72 2.76
CA PRO A 248 -29.46 -0.23 1.65
C PRO A 248 -29.21 1.24 1.31
N GLU A 249 -29.29 1.57 0.03
CA GLU A 249 -29.45 2.92 -0.48
C GLU A 249 -30.69 2.99 -1.35
N HIS A 250 -31.50 4.04 -1.20
CA HIS A 250 -32.67 4.28 -2.04
C HIS A 250 -33.56 3.02 -2.21
N ASP A 251 -33.84 2.34 -1.10
CA ASP A 251 -34.66 1.11 -1.00
C ASP A 251 -34.07 -0.16 -1.65
N LYS A 252 -32.80 -0.16 -2.06
CA LYS A 252 -32.12 -1.36 -2.60
C LYS A 252 -30.79 -1.63 -1.91
N ILE A 253 -30.52 -2.92 -1.68
CA ILE A 253 -29.22 -3.37 -1.20
C ILE A 253 -28.23 -3.37 -2.38
N PRO A 254 -27.08 -2.67 -2.29
CA PRO A 254 -26.10 -2.61 -3.38
C PRO A 254 -25.62 -4.00 -3.83
N LEU A 255 -25.42 -4.93 -2.90
CA LEU A 255 -25.04 -6.30 -3.23
C LEU A 255 -26.10 -7.01 -4.10
N VAL A 256 -27.39 -6.83 -3.81
CA VAL A 256 -28.49 -7.39 -4.61
C VAL A 256 -28.50 -6.75 -5.99
N ALA A 257 -28.25 -5.44 -6.08
CA ALA A 257 -28.16 -4.75 -7.37
C ALA A 257 -27.03 -5.32 -8.25
N ILE A 258 -25.90 -5.74 -7.68
CA ILE A 258 -24.83 -6.41 -8.43
C ILE A 258 -25.32 -7.76 -8.98
N PHE A 259 -26.01 -8.57 -8.16
CA PHE A 259 -26.58 -9.85 -8.62
C PHE A 259 -27.65 -9.66 -9.71
N ASP A 260 -28.50 -8.64 -9.57
CA ASP A 260 -29.47 -8.26 -10.60
C ASP A 260 -28.77 -7.85 -11.91
N GLN A 261 -27.66 -7.11 -11.83
CA GLN A 261 -26.87 -6.75 -13.01
C GLN A 261 -26.25 -7.97 -13.69
N ILE A 262 -25.78 -8.95 -12.93
CA ILE A 262 -25.27 -10.23 -13.47
C ILE A 262 -26.42 -10.98 -14.17
N ALA A 263 -27.58 -11.12 -13.51
CA ALA A 263 -28.71 -11.85 -14.06
C ALA A 263 -29.27 -11.22 -15.35
N ASN A 264 -29.23 -9.89 -15.46
CA ASN A 264 -29.75 -9.15 -16.61
C ASN A 264 -28.73 -8.92 -17.74
N ALA A 265 -27.45 -9.27 -17.53
CA ALA A 265 -26.43 -9.11 -18.55
C ALA A 265 -26.65 -10.14 -19.69
N ARG A 266 -26.77 -9.63 -20.92
CA ARG A 266 -27.05 -10.44 -22.12
C ARG A 266 -25.87 -11.28 -22.59
N GLU A 267 -24.65 -10.85 -22.27
CA GLU A 267 -23.42 -11.50 -22.71
C GLU A 267 -22.65 -12.10 -21.52
N VAL A 268 -22.08 -13.31 -21.72
CA VAL A 268 -21.28 -14.00 -20.69
C VAL A 268 -20.02 -13.19 -20.32
N SER A 269 -19.41 -12.51 -21.30
CA SER A 269 -18.29 -11.57 -21.09
C SER A 269 -18.65 -10.50 -20.05
N GLN A 270 -19.81 -9.87 -20.21
CA GLN A 270 -20.33 -8.85 -19.31
C GLN A 270 -20.66 -9.42 -17.94
N GLN A 271 -21.27 -10.61 -17.87
CA GLN A 271 -21.52 -11.32 -16.61
C GLN A 271 -20.22 -11.56 -15.84
N ILE A 272 -19.17 -12.04 -16.50
CA ILE A 272 -17.85 -12.28 -15.88
C ILE A 272 -17.24 -10.98 -15.35
N ALA A 273 -17.32 -9.88 -16.12
CA ALA A 273 -16.81 -8.58 -15.67
C ALA A 273 -17.54 -8.06 -14.44
N ILE A 274 -18.88 -8.14 -14.41
CA ILE A 274 -19.65 -7.71 -13.24
C ILE A 274 -19.36 -8.63 -12.05
N ALA A 275 -19.33 -9.96 -12.26
CA ALA A 275 -19.02 -10.93 -11.21
C ALA A 275 -17.61 -10.74 -10.62
N SER A 276 -16.64 -10.25 -11.40
CA SER A 276 -15.30 -9.97 -10.90
C SER A 276 -15.28 -8.92 -9.77
N THR A 277 -16.28 -8.03 -9.71
CA THR A 277 -16.41 -7.04 -8.62
C THR A 277 -16.68 -7.70 -7.27
N LEU A 278 -17.33 -8.88 -7.28
CA LEU A 278 -17.55 -9.69 -6.08
C LEU A 278 -16.26 -10.24 -5.49
N LEU A 279 -15.15 -10.25 -6.24
CA LEU A 279 -13.85 -10.65 -5.71
C LEU A 279 -13.43 -9.77 -4.53
N ARG A 280 -13.73 -8.47 -4.57
CA ARG A 280 -13.46 -7.56 -3.44
C ARG A 280 -14.25 -7.99 -2.20
N VAL A 281 -15.51 -8.37 -2.37
CA VAL A 281 -16.38 -8.84 -1.27
C VAL A 281 -15.87 -10.15 -0.70
N LEU A 282 -15.52 -11.08 -1.59
CA LEU A 282 -14.99 -12.39 -1.22
C LEU A 282 -13.69 -12.26 -0.41
N VAL A 283 -12.73 -11.46 -0.88
CA VAL A 283 -11.45 -11.30 -0.17
C VAL A 283 -11.65 -10.56 1.17
N ALA A 284 -12.57 -9.58 1.24
CA ALA A 284 -12.92 -8.93 2.50
C ALA A 284 -13.55 -9.92 3.50
N ALA A 285 -14.45 -10.78 3.04
CA ALA A 285 -15.03 -11.83 3.89
C ALA A 285 -13.97 -12.84 4.35
N LEU A 286 -13.08 -13.27 3.44
CA LEU A 286 -11.95 -14.15 3.78
C LEU A 286 -10.97 -13.49 4.76
N ALA A 287 -10.86 -12.17 4.78
CA ALA A 287 -10.04 -11.46 5.75
C ALA A 287 -10.55 -11.64 7.19
N LEU A 288 -11.84 -11.94 7.40
CA LEU A 288 -12.38 -12.25 8.73
C LEU A 288 -11.89 -13.59 9.29
N LEU A 289 -11.32 -14.46 8.45
CA LEU A 289 -10.65 -15.70 8.88
C LEU A 289 -9.35 -15.43 9.67
N VAL A 290 -8.98 -14.17 9.85
CA VAL A 290 -7.83 -13.73 10.67
C VAL A 290 -7.85 -14.25 12.11
N TRP A 291 -9.04 -14.57 12.63
CA TRP A 291 -9.25 -15.12 13.97
C TRP A 291 -9.06 -16.63 14.09
N LEU A 292 -8.95 -17.36 12.98
CA LEU A 292 -8.70 -18.79 13.03
C LEU A 292 -7.31 -19.10 13.60
N PRO A 293 -7.18 -20.20 14.38
CA PRO A 293 -5.89 -20.66 14.88
C PRO A 293 -4.95 -21.00 13.71
N SER A 294 -3.67 -20.70 13.90
CA SER A 294 -2.68 -20.47 12.85
C SER A 294 -2.32 -21.70 12.01
N GLY A 295 -3.05 -21.92 10.92
CA GLY A 295 -2.51 -22.50 9.70
C GLY A 295 -1.86 -21.38 8.86
N THR A 296 -0.57 -21.49 8.59
CA THR A 296 0.34 -20.39 8.23
C THR A 296 0.22 -19.81 6.81
N ALA A 297 -0.73 -20.23 5.98
CA ALA A 297 -0.59 -20.05 4.51
C ALA A 297 -1.42 -18.91 3.87
N GLY A 298 -2.35 -18.26 4.58
CA GLY A 298 -3.36 -17.41 3.92
C GLY A 298 -3.10 -15.90 3.91
N ALA A 299 -2.79 -15.29 5.06
CA ALA A 299 -2.93 -13.84 5.25
C ALA A 299 -2.04 -12.99 4.34
N GLY A 300 -0.78 -13.38 4.14
CA GLY A 300 0.12 -12.67 3.21
C GLY A 300 -0.33 -12.78 1.76
N GLY A 301 -0.81 -13.97 1.34
CA GLY A 301 -1.38 -14.18 0.01
C GLY A 301 -2.67 -13.38 -0.20
N LEU A 302 -3.57 -13.36 0.79
CA LEU A 302 -4.78 -12.54 0.78
C LEU A 302 -4.46 -11.04 0.75
N ALA A 303 -3.40 -10.58 1.43
CA ALA A 303 -2.97 -9.19 1.36
C ALA A 303 -2.51 -8.79 -0.04
N TRP A 304 -1.72 -9.63 -0.70
CA TRP A 304 -1.30 -9.40 -2.09
C TRP A 304 -2.48 -9.46 -3.05
N LEU A 305 -3.35 -10.46 -2.90
CA LEU A 305 -4.58 -10.56 -3.67
C LEU A 305 -5.41 -9.28 -3.51
N TRP A 306 -5.59 -8.79 -2.28
CA TRP A 306 -6.28 -7.53 -1.98
C TRP A 306 -5.67 -6.33 -2.73
N CYS A 307 -4.35 -6.20 -2.73
CA CYS A 307 -3.66 -5.14 -3.48
C CYS A 307 -3.93 -5.24 -5.00
N PHE A 308 -4.08 -6.45 -5.54
CA PHE A 308 -4.31 -6.68 -6.97
C PHE A 308 -5.78 -6.77 -7.39
N VAL A 309 -6.74 -6.81 -6.46
CA VAL A 309 -8.19 -6.81 -6.77
C VAL A 309 -8.57 -5.71 -7.78
N PRO A 310 -8.14 -4.44 -7.62
CA PRO A 310 -8.46 -3.39 -8.59
C PRO A 310 -7.94 -3.67 -10.01
N THR A 311 -6.74 -4.26 -10.10
CA THR A 311 -6.13 -4.66 -11.37
C THR A 311 -6.89 -5.83 -12.00
N ILE A 312 -7.26 -6.84 -11.23
CA ILE A 312 -8.00 -8.02 -11.71
C ILE A 312 -9.37 -7.60 -12.26
N ILE A 313 -10.12 -6.78 -11.51
CA ILE A 313 -11.43 -6.26 -11.95
C ILE A 313 -11.27 -5.47 -13.25
N HIS A 314 -10.25 -4.61 -13.32
CA HIS A 314 -10.00 -3.78 -14.48
C HIS A 314 -9.72 -4.61 -15.74
N PHE A 315 -8.78 -5.56 -15.68
CA PHE A 315 -8.46 -6.39 -16.84
C PHE A 315 -9.61 -7.31 -17.23
N THR A 316 -10.39 -7.81 -16.26
CA THR A 316 -11.60 -8.59 -16.55
C THR A 316 -12.64 -7.74 -17.31
N ALA A 317 -12.82 -6.48 -16.89
CA ALA A 317 -13.70 -5.54 -17.56
C ALA A 317 -13.18 -5.13 -18.96
N LEU A 318 -11.86 -5.09 -19.18
CA LEU A 318 -11.28 -4.85 -20.50
C LEU A 318 -11.50 -6.04 -21.44
N ILE A 319 -11.25 -7.26 -20.97
CA ILE A 319 -11.49 -8.49 -21.74
C ILE A 319 -12.96 -8.57 -22.16
N ALA A 320 -13.87 -8.20 -21.27
CA ALA A 320 -15.30 -8.23 -21.56
C ALA A 320 -15.75 -7.21 -22.63
N LYS A 321 -15.00 -6.12 -22.83
CA LYS A 321 -15.30 -5.08 -23.83
C LYS A 321 -14.80 -5.44 -25.25
N GLY A 322 -14.23 -6.63 -25.46
CA GLY A 322 -13.73 -7.10 -26.76
C GLY A 322 -12.20 -7.09 -26.86
N HIS A 323 -11.65 -7.19 -28.07
CA HIS A 323 -10.21 -7.32 -28.30
C HIS A 323 -9.42 -6.22 -27.59
N ILE A 324 -8.73 -6.59 -26.50
CA ILE A 324 -7.83 -5.72 -25.73
C ILE A 324 -6.90 -4.94 -26.67
N GLY A 325 -6.44 -5.58 -27.74
CA GLY A 325 -5.58 -4.95 -28.74
C GLY A 325 -6.17 -3.68 -29.36
N ASP A 326 -7.47 -3.62 -29.61
CA ASP A 326 -8.10 -2.47 -30.27
C ASP A 326 -8.33 -1.33 -29.28
N VAL A 327 -8.72 -1.65 -28.04
CA VAL A 327 -8.88 -0.67 -26.94
C VAL A 327 -7.53 -0.04 -26.58
N VAL A 328 -6.49 -0.86 -26.44
CA VAL A 328 -5.12 -0.40 -26.11
C VAL A 328 -4.52 0.39 -27.26
N LYS A 329 -4.74 0.01 -28.52
CA LYS A 329 -4.26 0.79 -29.68
C LYS A 329 -4.89 2.18 -29.74
N ALA A 330 -6.18 2.30 -29.44
CA ALA A 330 -6.90 3.57 -29.50
C ALA A 330 -6.58 4.47 -28.30
N ARG A 331 -6.54 3.89 -27.08
CA ARG A 331 -6.26 4.59 -25.83
C ARG A 331 -5.34 3.76 -24.94
N PRO A 332 -4.01 3.85 -25.10
CA PRO A 332 -3.05 3.05 -24.34
C PRO A 332 -3.20 3.21 -22.83
N SER A 333 -3.51 4.42 -22.36
CA SER A 333 -3.79 4.69 -20.94
C SER A 333 -4.97 3.88 -20.39
N THR A 334 -5.93 3.46 -21.22
CA THR A 334 -7.07 2.66 -20.76
C THR A 334 -6.63 1.28 -20.26
N ALA A 335 -5.44 0.80 -20.63
CA ALA A 335 -4.83 -0.42 -20.09
C ALA A 335 -4.34 -0.29 -18.64
N LEU A 336 -4.06 0.94 -18.19
CA LEU A 336 -3.42 1.22 -16.90
C LEU A 336 -4.34 1.97 -15.92
N PHE A 337 -5.25 2.82 -16.43
CA PHE A 337 -6.10 3.74 -15.64
C PHE A 337 -7.57 3.35 -15.57
N GLY A 338 -8.04 2.39 -16.39
CA GLY A 338 -9.46 2.31 -16.70
C GLY A 338 -10.00 3.59 -17.34
N LYS A 339 -11.31 3.65 -17.55
CA LYS A 339 -11.96 4.88 -18.04
C LYS A 339 -12.11 5.85 -16.88
N LEU A 340 -11.61 7.08 -17.05
CA LEU A 340 -11.83 8.21 -16.13
C LEU A 340 -13.31 8.63 -16.04
N ASP A 341 -14.12 8.15 -16.99
CA ASP A 341 -15.51 8.55 -17.24
C ASP A 341 -16.49 8.16 -16.10
N HIS A 342 -16.07 7.28 -15.18
CA HIS A 342 -16.91 6.76 -14.08
C HIS A 342 -16.20 6.78 -12.72
N LEU A 343 -15.52 7.89 -12.40
CA LEU A 343 -14.81 8.18 -11.13
C LEU A 343 -15.68 8.17 -9.84
N GLY A 344 -16.79 7.42 -9.82
CA GLY A 344 -17.59 7.16 -8.62
C GLY A 344 -17.07 6.01 -7.76
N VAL A 345 -16.04 5.26 -8.19
CA VAL A 345 -15.34 4.25 -7.39
C VAL A 345 -13.87 4.33 -7.81
N LEU A 346 -12.94 4.38 -6.84
CA LEU A 346 -11.47 4.44 -6.98
C LEU A 346 -10.86 4.18 -8.38
N PRO A 347 -9.82 4.91 -8.82
CA PRO A 347 -9.20 4.74 -10.15
C PRO A 347 -8.85 3.27 -10.43
N VAL A 348 -9.67 2.58 -11.21
CA VAL A 348 -9.55 1.13 -11.44
C VAL A 348 -8.25 0.79 -12.17
N GLY A 349 -7.72 -0.41 -11.92
CA GLY A 349 -6.53 -0.90 -12.59
C GLY A 349 -5.25 -0.82 -11.76
N VAL A 350 -4.13 -0.66 -12.46
CA VAL A 350 -2.78 -0.76 -11.89
C VAL A 350 -2.51 0.39 -10.90
N ILE A 351 -3.14 1.54 -11.12
CA ILE A 351 -2.96 2.72 -10.27
C ILE A 351 -3.60 2.55 -8.90
N ALA A 352 -4.86 2.12 -8.83
CA ALA A 352 -5.44 1.77 -7.53
C ALA A 352 -4.63 0.69 -6.85
N SER A 353 -4.17 -0.33 -7.58
CA SER A 353 -3.31 -1.36 -6.99
C SER A 353 -2.02 -0.78 -6.41
N GLY A 354 -1.41 0.21 -7.07
CA GLY A 354 -0.24 0.93 -6.54
C GLY A 354 -0.54 1.71 -5.27
N PHE A 355 -1.65 2.48 -5.25
CA PHE A 355 -2.04 3.23 -4.05
C PHE A 355 -2.41 2.30 -2.89
N VAL A 356 -3.13 1.22 -3.15
CA VAL A 356 -3.50 0.21 -2.14
C VAL A 356 -2.25 -0.49 -1.61
N ALA A 357 -1.29 -0.85 -2.48
CA ALA A 357 -0.03 -1.46 -2.06
C ALA A 357 0.81 -0.49 -1.20
N TYR A 358 0.91 0.78 -1.60
CA TYR A 358 1.59 1.82 -0.82
C TYR A 358 0.95 2.01 0.56
N ALA A 359 -0.38 2.10 0.61
CA ALA A 359 -1.11 2.21 1.87
C ALA A 359 -0.91 0.98 2.77
N ALA A 360 -1.07 -0.23 2.21
CA ALA A 360 -0.98 -1.48 2.95
C ALA A 360 0.44 -1.71 3.50
N PHE A 361 1.47 -1.70 2.64
CA PHE A 361 2.84 -1.93 3.04
C PHE A 361 3.41 -0.77 3.87
N GLY A 362 3.02 0.47 3.55
CA GLY A 362 3.42 1.65 4.30
C GLY A 362 2.92 1.61 5.73
N LEU A 363 1.61 1.40 5.93
CA LEU A 363 1.01 1.31 7.26
C LEU A 363 1.48 0.06 8.02
N ALA A 364 1.60 -1.10 7.36
CA ALA A 364 2.10 -2.30 8.01
C ALA A 364 3.55 -2.13 8.52
N THR A 365 4.40 -1.43 7.76
CA THR A 365 5.77 -1.13 8.18
C THR A 365 5.79 -0.08 9.29
N ALA A 366 5.00 0.99 9.15
CA ALA A 366 4.95 2.08 10.11
C ALA A 366 4.40 1.65 11.48
N LEU A 367 3.32 0.87 11.49
CA LEU A 367 2.68 0.38 12.71
C LEU A 367 3.38 -0.84 13.29
N GLY A 368 3.96 -1.70 12.44
CA GLY A 368 4.60 -2.95 12.84
C GLY A 368 5.74 -2.75 13.84
N LYS A 369 6.55 -1.70 13.67
CA LYS A 369 7.66 -1.42 14.60
C LYS A 369 7.21 -1.15 16.04
N ASN A 370 5.99 -0.67 16.24
CA ASN A 370 5.45 -0.47 17.59
C ASN A 370 5.06 -1.79 18.27
N LEU A 371 4.94 -2.89 17.50
CA LEU A 371 4.64 -4.23 18.01
C LEU A 371 5.90 -5.04 18.36
N GLU A 372 7.09 -4.55 18.01
CA GLU A 372 8.38 -5.17 18.34
C GLU A 372 8.88 -4.80 19.75
N ARG A 373 8.17 -3.91 20.45
CA ARG A 373 8.50 -3.40 21.79
C ARG A 373 7.75 -4.16 22.87
#